data_AF-A0A914XYG3-F1
#
_entry.id   AF-A0A914XYG3-F1
#
_cell.length_a   1.000
_cell.length_b   1.000
_cell.length_c   1.000
_cell.angle_alpha   90.00
_cell.angle_beta   90.00
_cell.angle_gamma   90.00
#
_symmetry.space_group_name_H-M   'P 1'
#
loop_
_entity.id
_entity.type
_entity.pdbx_description
1 polymer ?
#
loop_
_entity_poly.entity_id
_entity_poly.type
_entity_poly.pdbx_seq_one_letter_code
_entity_poly.pdbx_strand_id
1 'polypeptide(L)'
;MEFFVVQVHEQIEDDKKRDIQAITDEALVLAEAHRIGLHAEILDSHNNRIQQLRDSMEEYYAPKLDEAKQEAYCSANGCKNERKIRCCFFAFYCSEACQIGHWKSHLKECNREEFLDSSDTVTVSVVNA
;
A
#
# COMPACT_ATOMS: atom_id res chain seq x y z
N MET A 1 -74.00 -16.29 -29.92
CA MET A 1 -72.81 -16.01 -30.75
C MET A 1 -71.90 -14.98 -30.08
N GLU A 2 -72.44 -13.90 -29.51
CA GLU A 2 -71.67 -12.86 -28.80
C GLU A 2 -70.89 -13.37 -27.56
N PHE A 3 -71.48 -14.26 -26.75
CA PHE A 3 -70.82 -14.81 -25.56
C PHE A 3 -69.49 -15.53 -25.88
N PHE A 4 -69.42 -16.23 -27.01
CA PHE A 4 -68.21 -16.94 -27.43
C PHE A 4 -67.09 -15.97 -27.85
N VAL A 5 -67.45 -14.85 -28.47
CA VAL A 5 -66.48 -13.82 -28.88
C VAL A 5 -65.86 -13.15 -27.65
N VAL A 6 -66.65 -12.84 -26.63
CA VAL A 6 -66.16 -12.26 -25.37
C VAL A 6 -65.20 -13.22 -24.66
N GLN A 7 -65.55 -14.50 -24.55
CA GLN A 7 -64.71 -15.50 -23.90
C GLN A 7 -63.37 -15.72 -24.62
N VAL A 8 -63.38 -15.75 -25.96
CA VAL A 8 -62.15 -15.85 -26.75
C VAL A 8 -61.29 -14.59 -26.61
N HIS A 9 -61.91 -13.40 -26.53
CA HIS A 9 -61.18 -12.16 -26.32
C HIS A 9 -60.46 -12.12 -24.97
N GLU A 10 -61.16 -12.52 -23.90
CA GLU A 10 -60.60 -12.60 -22.54
C GLU A 10 -59.43 -13.59 -22.48
N GLN A 11 -59.57 -14.76 -23.12
CA GLN A 11 -58.47 -15.73 -23.21
C GLN A 11 -57.25 -15.16 -23.93
N ILE A 12 -57.44 -14.42 -25.03
CA ILE A 12 -56.35 -13.76 -25.77
C ILE A 12 -55.67 -12.69 -24.90
N GLU A 13 -56.43 -11.93 -24.12
CA GLU A 13 -55.86 -10.94 -23.22
C GLU A 13 -55.01 -11.57 -22.11
N ASP A 14 -55.48 -12.68 -21.55
CA ASP A 14 -54.73 -13.42 -20.53
C ASP A 14 -53.48 -14.10 -21.10
N ASP A 15 -53.56 -14.65 -22.31
CA ASP A 15 -52.41 -15.18 -23.04
C ASP A 15 -51.35 -14.08 -23.27
N LYS A 16 -51.77 -12.90 -23.75
CA LYS A 16 -50.87 -11.75 -23.92
C LYS A 16 -50.22 -11.31 -22.61
N LYS A 17 -50.97 -11.26 -21.51
CA LYS A 17 -50.41 -10.90 -20.20
C LYS A 17 -49.36 -11.92 -19.76
N ARG A 18 -49.61 -13.22 -19.98
CA ARG A 18 -48.64 -14.29 -19.67
C ARG A 18 -47.39 -14.16 -20.53
N ASP A 19 -47.54 -13.93 -21.82
CA ASP A 19 -46.39 -13.78 -22.73
C ASP A 19 -45.56 -12.54 -22.39
N ILE A 20 -46.21 -11.40 -22.12
CA ILE A 20 -45.53 -10.16 -21.68
C ILE A 20 -44.77 -10.41 -20.37
N GLN A 21 -45.39 -11.11 -19.41
CA GLN A 21 -44.74 -11.42 -18.15
C GLN A 21 -43.51 -12.32 -18.37
N ALA A 22 -43.63 -13.38 -19.17
CA ALA A 22 -42.52 -14.28 -19.48
C ALA A 22 -41.35 -13.55 -20.15
N ILE A 23 -41.63 -12.69 -21.14
CA ILE A 23 -40.62 -11.87 -21.82
C ILE A 23 -39.94 -10.91 -20.82
N THR A 24 -40.72 -10.31 -19.92
CA THR A 24 -40.20 -9.38 -18.92
C THR A 24 -39.28 -10.09 -17.94
N ASP A 25 -39.67 -11.28 -17.47
CA ASP A 25 -38.86 -12.08 -16.56
C ASP A 25 -37.55 -12.53 -17.22
N GLU A 26 -37.60 -12.97 -18.47
CA GLU A 26 -36.40 -13.33 -19.24
C GLU A 26 -35.47 -12.11 -19.44
N ALA A 27 -36.02 -10.96 -19.80
CA ALA A 27 -35.24 -9.73 -19.96
C ALA A 27 -34.57 -9.30 -18.64
N LEU A 28 -35.25 -9.47 -17.51
CA LEU A 28 -34.70 -9.16 -16.19
C LEU A 28 -33.53 -10.07 -15.84
N VAL A 29 -33.65 -11.38 -16.10
CA VAL A 29 -32.57 -12.35 -15.87
C VAL A 29 -31.34 -12.03 -16.71
N LEU A 30 -31.54 -11.70 -17.99
CA LEU A 30 -30.44 -11.33 -18.89
C LEU A 30 -29.76 -10.03 -18.45
N ALA A 31 -30.53 -9.02 -18.06
CA ALA A 31 -30.00 -7.75 -17.57
C ALA A 31 -29.18 -7.93 -16.30
N GLU A 32 -29.65 -8.78 -15.37
CA GLU A 32 -28.94 -9.07 -14.13
C GLU A 32 -27.65 -9.85 -14.37
N ALA A 33 -27.68 -10.86 -15.25
CA ALA A 33 -26.47 -11.60 -15.63
C ALA A 33 -25.42 -10.68 -16.26
N HIS A 34 -25.84 -9.79 -17.16
CA HIS A 34 -24.95 -8.80 -17.78
C HIS A 34 -24.38 -7.81 -16.75
N ARG A 35 -25.20 -7.32 -15.81
CA ARG A 35 -24.78 -6.43 -14.73
C ARG A 35 -23.73 -7.09 -13.83
N ILE A 36 -23.93 -8.36 -13.46
CA ILE A 36 -22.99 -9.14 -12.66
C ILE A 36 -21.67 -9.33 -13.41
N GLY A 37 -21.72 -9.68 -14.70
CA GLY A 37 -20.54 -9.84 -15.54
C GLY A 37 -19.71 -8.55 -15.62
N LEU A 38 -20.35 -7.44 -15.96
CA LEU A 38 -19.68 -6.14 -16.05
C LEU A 38 -19.07 -5.72 -14.71
N HIS A 39 -19.77 -5.95 -13.59
CA HIS A 39 -19.25 -5.62 -12.28
C HIS A 39 -18.02 -6.45 -11.92
N ALA A 40 -18.00 -7.74 -12.27
CA ALA A 40 -16.84 -8.60 -12.07
C ALA A 40 -15.63 -8.12 -12.89
N GLU A 41 -15.83 -7.73 -14.15
CA GLU A 41 -14.77 -7.20 -15.02
C GLU A 41 -14.19 -5.88 -14.49
N ILE A 42 -15.04 -4.97 -14.02
CA ILE A 42 -14.59 -3.69 -13.42
C ILE A 42 -13.78 -3.94 -12.15
N LEU A 43 -14.25 -4.84 -11.29
CA LEU A 43 -13.54 -5.19 -10.06
C LEU A 43 -12.17 -5.82 -10.36
N ASP A 44 -12.11 -6.74 -11.32
CA ASP A 44 -10.84 -7.36 -11.72
C ASP A 44 -9.87 -6.32 -12.29
N SER A 45 -10.34 -5.45 -13.18
CA SER A 45 -9.54 -4.35 -13.74
C SER A 45 -8.99 -3.43 -12.65
N HIS A 46 -9.81 -3.04 -11.67
CA HIS A 46 -9.38 -2.22 -10.54
C HIS A 46 -8.35 -2.93 -9.66
N ASN A 47 -8.56 -4.21 -9.35
CA ASN A 47 -7.61 -4.99 -8.55
C ASN A 47 -6.26 -5.13 -9.26
N ASN A 48 -6.28 -5.41 -10.57
CA ASN A 48 -5.07 -5.46 -11.39
C ASN A 48 -4.34 -4.11 -11.39
N ARG A 49 -5.08 -2.99 -11.50
CA ARG A 49 -4.47 -1.66 -11.46
C ARG A 49 -3.85 -1.33 -10.10
N ILE A 50 -4.51 -1.70 -9.00
CA ILE A 50 -3.99 -1.52 -7.64
C ILE A 50 -2.71 -2.33 -7.46
N GLN A 51 -2.69 -3.58 -7.94
CA GLN A 51 -1.50 -4.43 -7.83
C GLN A 51 -0.32 -3.85 -8.61
N GLN A 52 -0.54 -3.42 -9.87
CA GLN A 52 0.50 -2.76 -10.66
C GLN A 52 1.07 -1.50 -9.98
N LEU A 53 0.22 -0.71 -9.33
CA LEU A 53 0.68 0.47 -8.59
C LEU A 53 1.52 0.08 -7.37
N ARG A 54 1.12 -0.98 -6.65
CA ARG A 54 1.90 -1.51 -5.52
C ARG A 54 3.27 -1.99 -5.98
N ASP A 55 3.31 -2.81 -7.03
CA ASP A 55 4.54 -3.38 -7.58
C ASP A 55 5.49 -2.26 -8.05
N SER A 56 4.95 -1.24 -8.74
CA SER A 56 5.72 -0.07 -9.18
C SER A 56 6.28 0.74 -8.01
N MET A 57 5.53 0.88 -6.92
CA MET A 57 6.06 1.54 -5.73
C MET A 57 7.17 0.71 -5.07
N GLU A 58 7.00 -0.60 -4.97
CA GLU A 58 8.01 -1.49 -4.38
C GLU A 58 9.30 -1.46 -5.20
N GLU A 59 9.21 -1.59 -6.53
CA GLU A 59 10.35 -1.49 -7.45
C GLU A 59 11.09 -0.15 -7.30
N TYR A 60 10.37 0.95 -7.11
CA TYR A 60 10.98 2.27 -6.98
C TYR A 60 11.61 2.53 -5.60
N TYR A 61 10.95 2.11 -4.52
CA TYR A 61 11.37 2.44 -3.14
C TYR A 61 12.28 1.41 -2.50
N ALA A 62 12.17 0.12 -2.82
CA ALA A 62 13.02 -0.93 -2.27
C ALA A 62 14.52 -0.64 -2.43
N PRO A 63 15.04 -0.32 -3.65
CA PRO A 63 16.46 -0.05 -3.81
C PRO A 63 16.90 1.21 -3.05
N LYS A 64 16.06 2.25 -2.97
CA LYS A 64 16.35 3.49 -2.24
C LYS A 64 16.43 3.27 -0.73
N LEU A 65 15.59 2.38 -0.20
CA LEU A 65 15.65 1.99 1.21
C LEU A 65 16.91 1.18 1.48
N ASP A 66 17.33 0.32 0.57
CA ASP A 66 18.56 -0.46 0.74
C ASP A 66 19.81 0.41 0.64
N GLU A 67 19.84 1.39 -0.26
CA GLU A 67 20.87 2.44 -0.32
C GLU A 67 20.91 3.25 0.99
N ALA A 68 19.76 3.72 1.47
CA ALA A 68 19.67 4.46 2.73
C ALA A 68 20.04 3.65 3.98
N LYS A 69 19.91 2.31 3.95
CA LYS A 69 20.40 1.43 5.03
C LYS A 69 21.92 1.28 4.99
N GLN A 70 22.52 1.30 3.80
CA GLN A 70 23.98 1.17 3.62
C GLN A 70 24.70 2.47 3.99
N GLU A 71 24.10 3.62 3.66
CA GLU A 71 24.57 4.95 4.07
C GLU A 71 24.00 5.33 5.44
N ALA A 72 24.69 5.01 6.54
CA ALA A 72 24.23 5.58 7.81
C ALA A 72 24.64 7.05 7.93
N TYR A 73 23.69 7.89 8.33
CA TYR A 73 23.87 9.34 8.41
C TYR A 73 24.17 9.81 9.84
N CYS A 74 24.54 11.07 9.97
CA CYS A 74 24.72 11.71 11.26
C CYS A 74 23.41 11.71 12.10
N SER A 75 23.50 11.24 13.34
CA SER A 75 22.40 11.18 14.31
C SER A 75 22.09 12.54 14.98
N ALA A 76 22.86 13.59 14.69
CA ALA A 76 22.58 14.91 15.23
C ALA A 76 21.35 15.51 14.54
N ASN A 77 20.42 16.04 15.33
CA ASN A 77 19.16 16.59 14.84
C ASN A 77 19.37 17.61 13.70
N GLY A 78 18.73 17.35 12.56
CA GLY A 78 18.79 18.21 11.37
C GLY A 78 20.04 18.04 10.50
N CYS A 79 21.00 17.19 10.89
CA CYS A 79 22.17 16.89 10.06
C CYS A 79 21.87 15.70 9.15
N LYS A 80 22.11 15.86 7.84
CA LYS A 80 21.95 14.79 6.83
C LYS A 80 23.28 14.38 6.19
N ASN A 81 24.39 14.81 6.78
CA ASN A 81 25.71 14.46 6.28
C ASN A 81 26.02 12.99 6.58
N GLU A 82 26.77 12.37 5.69
CA GLU A 82 27.26 11.01 5.82
C GLU A 82 28.05 10.80 7.13
N ARG A 83 27.89 9.64 7.76
CA ARG A 83 28.65 9.31 8.97
C ARG A 83 30.15 9.22 8.69
N LYS A 84 30.94 9.64 9.68
CA LYS A 84 32.40 9.46 9.70
C LYS A 84 32.90 8.88 11.02
N ILE A 85 32.15 9.11 12.09
CA ILE A 85 32.48 8.75 13.46
C ILE A 85 31.37 7.87 14.00
N ARG A 86 31.71 6.74 14.62
CA ARG A 86 30.77 5.89 15.33
C ARG A 86 30.88 6.11 16.83
N CYS A 87 29.75 6.29 17.50
CA CYS A 87 29.68 6.34 18.96
C CYS A 87 29.23 5.00 19.56
N CYS A 88 28.10 4.46 19.07
CA CYS A 88 27.57 3.13 19.39
C CYS A 88 26.79 2.60 18.17
N PHE A 89 26.06 1.48 18.30
CA PHE A 89 25.35 0.86 17.18
C PHE A 89 24.33 1.76 16.48
N PHE A 90 23.60 2.57 17.25
CA PHE A 90 22.53 3.43 16.74
C PHE A 90 22.95 4.89 16.54
N ALA A 91 24.17 5.27 16.92
CA ALA A 91 24.61 6.67 16.90
C ALA A 91 25.91 6.87 16.12
N PHE A 92 25.79 7.60 15.02
CA PHE A 92 26.89 7.96 14.13
C PHE A 92 26.94 9.48 13.92
N TYR A 93 28.11 10.05 13.64
CA TYR A 93 28.27 11.49 13.48
C TYR A 93 29.14 11.81 12.28
N CYS A 94 28.86 12.92 11.58
CA CYS A 94 29.71 13.41 10.50
C CYS A 94 30.92 14.21 11.01
N SER A 95 30.87 14.68 12.26
CA SER A 95 31.91 15.49 12.91
C SER A 95 31.80 15.42 14.44
N GLU A 96 32.89 15.75 15.13
CA GLU A 96 32.90 15.86 16.60
C GLU A 96 31.94 16.95 17.09
N ALA A 97 31.78 18.06 16.36
CA ALA A 97 30.84 19.12 16.72
C ALA A 97 29.39 18.60 16.80
N CYS A 98 28.98 17.75 15.85
CA CYS A 98 27.67 17.09 15.87
C CYS A 98 27.55 16.10 17.04
N GLN A 99 28.61 15.37 17.36
CA GLN A 99 28.63 14.46 18.50
C GLN A 99 28.46 15.22 19.83
N ILE A 100 29.23 16.28 20.06
CA ILE A 100 29.17 17.11 21.27
C ILE A 100 27.78 17.76 21.41
N GLY A 101 27.25 18.34 20.32
CA GLY A 101 25.94 18.97 20.32
C GLY A 101 24.80 18.00 20.67
N HIS A 102 24.89 16.76 20.16
CA HIS A 102 23.90 15.72 20.43
C HIS A 102 24.14 14.96 21.76
N TRP A 103 25.33 15.07 22.35
CA TRP A 103 25.75 14.25 23.50
C TRP A 103 24.79 14.35 24.68
N LYS A 104 24.28 15.54 24.99
CA LYS A 104 23.37 15.77 26.12
C LYS A 104 22.10 14.92 26.05
N SER A 105 21.54 14.71 24.86
CA SER A 105 20.37 13.83 24.68
C SER A 105 20.79 12.37 24.52
N HIS A 106 21.87 12.10 23.80
CA HIS A 106 22.33 10.73 23.54
C HIS A 106 22.83 9.99 24.79
N LEU A 107 23.41 10.69 25.77
CA LEU A 107 24.07 10.10 26.93
C LEU A 107 23.20 9.07 27.68
N LYS A 108 21.89 9.32 27.79
CA LYS A 108 20.95 8.44 28.50
C LYS A 108 20.68 7.11 27.78
N GLU A 109 20.94 7.07 26.49
CA GLU A 109 20.62 5.97 25.57
C GLU A 109 21.89 5.46 24.89
N CYS A 110 23.06 5.69 25.50
CA CYS A 110 24.35 5.31 24.92
C CYS A 110 24.78 3.92 25.38
N ASN A 111 24.87 2.96 24.44
CA ASN A 111 25.19 1.55 24.71
C ASN A 111 26.64 1.21 24.32
N ARG A 112 27.59 2.11 24.58
CA ARG A 112 28.95 2.02 24.02
C ARG A 112 29.70 0.74 24.46
N GLU A 113 29.47 0.26 25.67
CA GLU A 113 30.23 -0.83 26.29
C GLU A 113 30.07 -2.19 25.58
N GLU A 114 29.01 -2.39 24.80
CA GLU A 114 28.73 -3.66 24.11
C GLU A 114 29.44 -3.80 22.74
N PHE A 115 30.09 -2.75 22.21
CA PHE A 115 30.49 -2.68 20.80
C PHE A 115 31.99 -2.54 20.51
N LEU A 116 32.86 -2.72 21.52
CA LEU A 116 34.31 -2.63 21.36
C LEU A 116 34.96 -3.83 20.61
N ASP A 117 34.18 -4.78 20.08
CA ASP A 117 34.69 -6.05 19.54
C ASP A 117 34.30 -6.34 18.06
N SER A 118 33.97 -5.33 17.26
CA SER A 118 33.66 -5.56 15.83
C SER A 118 34.49 -4.68 14.90
N SER A 119 35.17 -5.38 13.98
CA SER A 119 36.14 -4.95 12.96
C SER A 119 35.56 -3.98 11.91
N ASP A 120 35.08 -2.82 12.33
CA ASP A 120 34.72 -1.72 11.41
C ASP A 120 35.83 -0.67 11.39
N THR A 121 36.32 -0.33 10.20
CA THR A 121 37.36 0.67 9.89
C THR A 121 36.98 2.12 10.22
N VAL A 122 35.94 2.32 11.03
CA VAL A 122 35.44 3.63 11.45
C VAL A 122 36.13 4.04 12.74
N THR A 123 36.76 5.22 12.75
CA THR A 123 37.38 5.78 13.96
C THR A 123 36.33 5.93 15.07
N VAL A 124 36.51 5.17 16.15
CA VAL A 124 35.75 5.32 17.39
C VAL A 124 36.34 6.51 18.14
N SER A 125 35.72 7.68 18.01
CA SER A 125 36.16 8.90 18.70
C SER A 125 35.24 9.23 19.88
N VAL A 126 35.84 9.61 21.00
CA VAL A 126 35.16 10.07 22.22
C VAL A 126 35.47 11.56 22.37
N VAL A 127 34.43 12.37 22.55
CA VAL A 127 34.62 13.72 23.10
C VAL A 127 34.17 13.69 24.55
N ASN A 128 35.13 13.80 25.48
CA ASN A 128 34.83 14.03 26.89
C ASN A 128 34.39 15.50 27.00
N ALA A 129 33.10 15.71 27.29
CA ALA A 129 32.53 17.01 27.60
C ALA A 129 32.39 17.18 29.11
#